data_AF-V4P5C4-F1
#
_entry.id   AF-V4P5C4-F1
#
_cell.length_a   1.000
_cell.length_b   1.000
_cell.length_c   1.000
_cell.angle_alpha   90.00
_cell.angle_beta   90.00
_cell.angle_gamma   90.00
#
_symmetry.space_group_name_H-M   'P 1'
#
loop_
_entity.id
_entity.type
_entity.pdbx_description
1 polymer ?
#
loop_
_entity_poly.entity_id
_entity_poly.type
_entity_poly.pdbx_seq_one_letter_code
_entity_poly.pdbx_strand_id
1 'polypeptide(L)'
;MSLTNENVEAFAALMQAMRDAMAGYDVPEGRSGIACAKGTITARLNNINVISAVLAEREPNAKDTYEFTQTLNTLKWLAGDGYVTRDFAGVDLNLQTGALAGADSFAVAIERLMAELGTMLEA
;
A
#
# COMPACT_ATOMS: atom_id res chain seq x y z
N MET A 1 -6.08 -17.28 -8.17
CA MET A 1 -6.30 -16.00 -7.49
C MET A 1 -6.99 -15.11 -8.50
N SER A 2 -8.28 -14.86 -8.31
CA SER A 2 -9.08 -14.08 -9.25
C SER A 2 -9.25 -12.68 -8.67
N LEU A 3 -8.76 -11.68 -9.39
CA LEU A 3 -9.01 -10.29 -9.08
C LEU A 3 -10.53 -10.03 -9.26
N THR A 4 -11.14 -9.24 -8.39
CA THR A 4 -12.52 -8.74 -8.54
C THR A 4 -12.50 -7.22 -8.33
N ASN A 5 -13.58 -6.53 -8.70
CA ASN A 5 -13.64 -5.10 -8.40
C ASN A 5 -13.64 -4.86 -6.87
N GLU A 6 -14.36 -5.68 -6.12
CA GLU A 6 -14.52 -5.55 -4.66
C GLU A 6 -13.19 -5.63 -3.90
N ASN A 7 -12.36 -6.64 -4.20
CA ASN A 7 -11.09 -6.79 -3.50
C ASN A 7 -10.03 -5.77 -3.97
N VAL A 8 -10.13 -5.23 -5.19
CA VAL A 8 -9.29 -4.10 -5.63
C VAL A 8 -9.71 -2.79 -4.97
N GLU A 9 -11.02 -2.51 -4.86
CA GLU A 9 -11.54 -1.34 -4.13
C GLU A 9 -11.16 -1.37 -2.65
N ALA A 10 -11.33 -2.53 -2.00
CA ALA A 10 -10.94 -2.71 -0.62
C ALA A 10 -9.43 -2.48 -0.42
N PHE A 11 -8.60 -3.00 -1.31
CA PHE A 11 -7.16 -2.77 -1.29
C PHE A 11 -6.79 -1.29 -1.54
N ALA A 12 -7.49 -0.61 -2.45
CA ALA A 12 -7.32 0.82 -2.70
C ALA A 12 -7.58 1.65 -1.43
N ALA A 13 -8.63 1.31 -0.69
CA ALA A 13 -8.96 1.98 0.57
C ALA A 13 -7.87 1.80 1.64
N LEU A 14 -7.29 0.60 1.75
CA LEU A 14 -6.17 0.34 2.67
C LEU A 14 -4.90 1.12 2.27
N MET A 15 -4.58 1.15 0.97
CA MET A 15 -3.47 1.93 0.42
C MET A 15 -3.66 3.44 0.64
N GLN A 16 -4.90 3.94 0.51
CA GLN A 16 -5.26 5.32 0.81
C GLN A 16 -5.03 5.66 2.29
N ALA A 17 -5.48 4.79 3.20
CA ALA A 17 -5.25 4.96 4.65
C ALA A 17 -3.75 5.03 4.98
N MET A 18 -2.94 4.17 4.35
CA MET A 18 -1.49 4.21 4.50
C MET A 18 -0.89 5.53 3.98
N ARG A 19 -1.30 5.98 2.79
CA ARG A 19 -0.86 7.26 2.22
C ARG A 19 -1.20 8.42 3.15
N ASP A 20 -2.40 8.43 3.71
CA ASP A 20 -2.87 9.52 4.58
C ASP A 20 -2.15 9.54 5.92
N ALA A 21 -1.89 8.37 6.52
CA ALA A 21 -1.03 8.28 7.68
C ALA A 21 0.36 8.88 7.38
N MET A 22 0.95 8.56 6.24
CA MET A 22 2.25 9.11 5.84
C MET A 22 2.23 10.62 5.49
N ALA A 23 1.06 11.17 5.12
CA ALA A 23 0.91 12.58 4.79
C ALA A 23 1.12 13.48 6.02
N GLY A 24 0.76 12.99 7.22
CA GLY A 24 0.95 13.70 8.49
C GLY A 24 2.39 13.81 8.98
N TYR A 25 3.35 13.13 8.33
CA TYR A 25 4.77 13.24 8.68
C TYR A 25 5.46 14.29 7.81
N ASP A 26 5.97 15.32 8.47
CA ASP A 26 7.02 16.16 7.90
C ASP A 26 8.22 15.28 7.60
N VAL A 27 8.72 15.32 6.36
CA VAL A 27 9.92 14.56 5.97
C VAL A 27 11.12 15.34 6.51
N PRO A 28 11.78 14.88 7.59
CA PRO A 28 12.92 15.58 8.13
C PRO A 28 14.06 15.56 7.12
N GLU A 29 14.87 16.62 7.10
CA GLU A 29 16.06 16.70 6.26
C GLU A 29 16.96 15.47 6.51
N GLY A 30 17.41 14.82 5.43
CA GLY A 30 18.21 13.59 5.51
C GLY A 30 17.42 12.27 5.61
N ARG A 31 16.08 12.29 5.66
CA ARG A 31 15.25 11.06 5.63
C ARG A 31 14.69 10.76 4.23
N SER A 32 15.56 10.59 3.25
CA SER A 32 15.19 10.33 1.86
C SER A 32 14.35 9.05 1.66
N GLY A 33 14.50 8.05 2.56
CA GLY A 33 13.70 6.83 2.55
C GLY A 33 12.21 7.08 2.81
N ILE A 34 11.87 8.03 3.69
CA ILE A 34 10.48 8.44 3.94
C ILE A 34 9.89 9.08 2.69
N ALA A 35 10.62 10.00 2.05
CA ALA A 35 10.17 10.63 0.80
C ALA A 35 9.96 9.59 -0.32
N CYS A 36 10.90 8.66 -0.46
CA CYS A 36 10.82 7.55 -1.42
C CYS A 36 9.56 6.71 -1.19
N ALA A 37 9.30 6.31 0.06
CA ALA A 37 8.13 5.53 0.41
C ALA A 37 6.83 6.31 0.14
N LYS A 38 6.75 7.60 0.52
CA LYS A 38 5.57 8.45 0.26
C LYS A 38 5.25 8.52 -1.23
N GLY A 39 6.26 8.79 -2.06
CA GLY A 39 6.11 8.87 -3.51
C GLY A 39 5.70 7.52 -4.11
N THR A 40 6.31 6.43 -3.64
CA THR A 40 6.04 5.08 -4.13
C THR A 40 4.63 4.62 -3.78
N ILE A 41 4.19 4.78 -2.51
CA ILE A 41 2.82 4.44 -2.08
C ILE A 41 1.80 5.24 -2.88
N THR A 42 2.02 6.55 -3.07
CA THR A 42 1.13 7.40 -3.86
C THR A 42 1.03 6.92 -5.31
N ALA A 43 2.16 6.61 -5.95
CA ALA A 43 2.19 6.11 -7.32
C ALA A 43 1.47 4.75 -7.46
N ARG A 44 1.68 3.84 -6.51
CA ARG A 44 1.02 2.54 -6.49
C ARG A 44 -0.49 2.67 -6.27
N LEU A 45 -0.92 3.53 -5.34
CA LEU A 45 -2.33 3.82 -5.12
C LEU A 45 -3.01 4.36 -6.39
N ASN A 46 -2.37 5.26 -7.12
CA ASN A 46 -2.90 5.75 -8.39
C ASN A 46 -3.10 4.63 -9.41
N ASN A 47 -2.15 3.69 -9.50
CA ASN A 47 -2.30 2.52 -10.37
C ASN A 47 -3.47 1.63 -9.94
N ILE A 48 -3.62 1.37 -8.64
CA ILE A 48 -4.75 0.57 -8.11
C ILE A 48 -6.09 1.26 -8.38
N ASN A 49 -6.18 2.59 -8.21
CA ASN A 49 -7.40 3.35 -8.52
C ASN A 49 -7.77 3.27 -10.00
N VAL A 50 -6.78 3.29 -10.91
CA VAL A 50 -7.02 3.08 -12.34
C VAL A 50 -7.57 1.67 -12.60
N ILE A 51 -7.02 0.65 -11.95
CA ILE A 51 -7.51 -0.74 -12.07
C ILE A 51 -8.94 -0.84 -11.54
N SER A 52 -9.22 -0.33 -10.33
CA SER A 52 -10.57 -0.31 -9.75
C SER A 52 -11.58 0.34 -10.69
N ALA A 53 -11.26 1.52 -11.23
CA ALA A 53 -12.17 2.24 -12.13
C ALA A 53 -12.51 1.43 -13.39
N VAL A 54 -11.56 0.71 -13.99
CA VAL A 54 -11.84 -0.11 -15.18
C VAL A 54 -12.56 -1.41 -14.85
N LEU A 55 -12.39 -1.96 -13.64
CA LEU A 55 -13.09 -3.18 -13.22
C LEU A 55 -14.56 -2.95 -12.89
N ALA A 56 -14.99 -1.70 -12.71
CA ALA A 56 -16.40 -1.34 -12.67
C ALA A 56 -17.13 -1.60 -14.01
N GLU A 57 -16.38 -1.66 -15.12
CA GLU A 57 -16.95 -1.74 -16.48
C GLU A 57 -16.68 -3.09 -17.16
N ARG A 58 -15.68 -3.85 -16.71
CA ARG A 58 -15.28 -5.12 -17.33
C ARG A 58 -14.62 -6.07 -16.35
N GLU A 59 -14.61 -7.34 -16.73
CA GLU A 59 -13.82 -8.36 -16.03
C GLU A 59 -12.31 -8.06 -16.08
N PRO A 60 -11.55 -8.50 -15.05
CA PRO A 60 -10.10 -8.37 -15.04
C PRO A 60 -9.45 -9.13 -16.18
N ASN A 61 -8.38 -8.54 -16.72
CA ASN A 61 -7.54 -9.16 -17.75
C ASN A 61 -6.10 -9.36 -17.24
N ALA A 62 -5.26 -9.97 -18.07
CA ALA A 62 -3.87 -10.27 -17.73
C ALA A 62 -3.04 -9.02 -17.36
N LYS A 63 -3.35 -7.86 -17.95
CA LYS A 63 -2.66 -6.59 -17.64
C LYS A 63 -3.03 -6.11 -16.24
N ASP A 64 -4.30 -6.18 -15.85
CA ASP A 64 -4.73 -5.76 -14.51
C ASP A 64 -4.06 -6.61 -13.44
N THR A 65 -4.08 -7.94 -13.63
CA THR A 65 -3.40 -8.88 -12.73
C THR A 65 -1.90 -8.62 -12.65
N TYR A 66 -1.25 -8.30 -13.77
CA TYR A 66 0.17 -7.96 -13.80
C TYR A 66 0.46 -6.68 -13.01
N GLU A 67 -0.25 -5.59 -13.28
CA GLU A 67 -0.06 -4.29 -12.60
C GLU A 67 -0.38 -4.38 -11.11
N PHE A 68 -1.41 -5.13 -10.74
CA PHE A 68 -1.73 -5.43 -9.35
C PHE A 68 -0.57 -6.19 -8.69
N THR A 69 -0.06 -7.25 -9.32
CA THR A 69 1.09 -8.02 -8.83
C THR A 69 2.36 -7.17 -8.69
N GLN A 70 2.63 -6.28 -9.65
CA GLN A 70 3.77 -5.36 -9.55
C GLN A 70 3.63 -4.41 -8.37
N THR A 71 2.41 -3.96 -8.06
CA THR A 71 2.14 -3.17 -6.87
C THR A 71 2.49 -3.95 -5.60
N LEU A 72 2.10 -5.21 -5.51
CA LEU A 72 2.45 -6.07 -4.36
C LEU A 72 3.95 -6.28 -4.21
N ASN A 73 4.65 -6.54 -5.31
CA ASN A 73 6.10 -6.69 -5.29
C ASN A 73 6.81 -5.40 -4.85
N THR A 74 6.29 -4.24 -5.27
CA THR A 74 6.81 -2.94 -4.85
C THR A 74 6.63 -2.72 -3.35
N LEU A 75 5.46 -3.09 -2.79
CA LEU A 75 5.20 -2.99 -1.36
C LEU A 75 6.10 -3.91 -0.54
N LYS A 76 6.26 -5.17 -0.98
CA LYS A 76 7.20 -6.11 -0.35
C LYS A 76 8.63 -5.58 -0.36
N TRP A 77 9.06 -5.00 -1.47
CA TRP A 77 10.37 -4.36 -1.57
C TRP A 77 10.50 -3.19 -0.58
N LEU A 78 9.51 -2.28 -0.53
CA LEU A 78 9.52 -1.15 0.41
C LEU A 78 9.66 -1.60 1.87
N ALA A 79 8.97 -2.67 2.27
CA ALA A 79 9.03 -3.20 3.63
C ALA A 79 10.42 -3.75 3.99
N GLY A 80 11.13 -4.31 3.02
CA GLY A 80 12.46 -4.88 3.20
C GLY A 80 13.62 -3.94 2.85
N ASP A 81 13.35 -2.76 2.30
CA ASP A 81 14.40 -1.85 1.86
C ASP A 81 15.12 -1.23 3.07
N GLY A 82 16.43 -1.44 3.14
CA GLY A 82 17.27 -1.01 4.26
C GLY A 82 17.33 0.51 4.46
N TYR A 83 17.17 1.30 3.39
CA TYR A 83 17.16 2.76 3.50
C TYR A 83 15.81 3.27 4.00
N VAL A 84 14.72 2.71 3.48
CA VAL A 84 13.36 3.03 3.93
C VAL A 84 13.18 2.64 5.39
N THR A 85 13.45 1.38 5.74
CA THR A 85 13.27 0.86 7.10
C THR A 85 14.10 1.62 8.13
N ARG A 86 15.35 1.96 7.81
CA ARG A 86 16.22 2.78 8.66
C ARG A 86 15.64 4.18 8.89
N ASP A 87 15.16 4.85 7.84
CA ASP A 87 14.65 6.22 7.96
C ASP A 87 13.29 6.27 8.69
N PHE A 88 12.54 5.16 8.69
CA PHE A 88 11.34 4.95 9.51
C PHE A 88 11.63 4.42 10.93
N ALA A 89 12.89 4.21 11.32
CA ALA A 89 13.21 3.76 12.67
C ALA A 89 12.73 4.79 13.72
N GLY A 90 11.96 4.33 14.69
CA GLY A 90 11.35 5.18 15.73
C GLY A 90 10.23 6.09 15.21
N VAL A 91 9.72 5.85 14.00
CA VAL A 91 8.52 6.50 13.46
C VAL A 91 7.38 5.49 13.48
N ASP A 92 6.43 5.71 14.38
CA ASP A 92 5.18 4.96 14.37
C ASP A 92 4.22 5.67 13.43
N LEU A 93 3.67 4.95 12.46
CA LEU A 93 2.57 5.40 11.60
C LEU A 93 1.25 5.23 12.34
N ASN A 94 0.54 6.33 12.55
CA ASN A 94 -0.81 6.27 13.11
C ASN A 94 -1.83 6.08 11.99
N LEU A 95 -2.22 4.82 11.75
CA LEU A 95 -3.24 4.46 10.79
C LEU A 95 -4.59 4.66 11.48
N GLN A 96 -5.36 5.66 11.02
CA GLN A 96 -6.57 6.10 11.72
C GLN A 96 -7.84 5.33 11.32
N THR A 97 -7.76 4.43 10.35
CA THR A 97 -8.97 3.83 9.73
C THR A 97 -8.79 2.37 9.35
N GLY A 98 -9.86 1.58 9.54
CA GLY A 98 -10.01 0.24 8.97
C GLY A 98 -9.21 -0.87 9.69
N ALA A 99 -8.94 -1.95 8.97
CA ALA A 99 -8.21 -3.12 9.47
C ALA A 99 -6.76 -2.83 9.89
N LEU A 100 -6.25 -1.65 9.52
CA LEU A 100 -4.90 -1.19 9.84
C LEU A 100 -4.85 -0.29 11.08
N ALA A 101 -5.97 -0.04 11.77
CA ALA A 101 -6.01 0.91 12.88
C ALA A 101 -4.96 0.61 13.96
N GLY A 102 -4.22 1.65 14.38
CA GLY A 102 -3.17 1.57 15.40
C GLY A 102 -1.91 2.37 15.06
N ALA A 103 -0.98 2.41 16.01
CA ALA A 103 0.38 2.92 15.81
C ALA A 103 1.29 1.72 15.51
N ASP A 104 1.82 1.66 14.29
CA ASP A 104 2.72 0.57 13.86
C ASP A 104 3.99 1.13 13.21
N SER A 105 5.07 0.36 13.26
CA SER A 105 6.23 0.66 12.41
C SER A 105 5.87 0.51 10.93
N PHE A 106 6.56 1.23 10.04
CA PHE A 106 6.31 1.18 8.59
C PHE A 106 6.33 -0.25 8.02
N ALA A 107 7.31 -1.08 8.43
CA ALA A 107 7.41 -2.45 7.97
C ALA A 107 6.19 -3.29 8.41
N VAL A 108 5.80 -3.17 9.69
CA VAL A 108 4.62 -3.86 10.24
C VAL A 108 3.33 -3.40 9.54
N ALA A 109 3.20 -2.11 9.25
CA ALA A 109 2.06 -1.58 8.52
C ALA A 109 1.94 -2.19 7.11
N ILE A 110 3.05 -2.36 6.39
CA ILE A 110 3.05 -3.06 5.09
C ILE A 110 2.74 -4.55 5.25
N GLU A 111 3.30 -5.22 6.26
CA GLU A 111 3.02 -6.64 6.51
C GLU A 111 1.53 -6.87 6.77
N ARG A 112 0.89 -6.03 7.59
CA ARG A 112 -0.56 -6.07 7.83
C ARG A 112 -1.36 -5.78 6.56
N LEU A 113 -0.99 -4.76 5.80
CA LEU A 113 -1.61 -4.45 4.49
C LEU A 113 -1.58 -5.67 3.56
N MET A 114 -0.44 -6.36 3.49
CA MET A 114 -0.26 -7.55 2.66
C MET A 114 -1.04 -8.76 3.20
N ALA A 115 -1.16 -8.91 4.51
CA ALA A 115 -1.95 -9.97 5.14
C ALA A 115 -3.45 -9.80 4.88
N GLU A 116 -3.98 -8.59 5.07
CA GLU A 116 -5.38 -8.24 4.78
C GLU A 116 -5.72 -8.53 3.31
N LEU A 117 -4.84 -8.14 2.40
CA LEU A 117 -5.00 -8.47 0.99
C LEU A 117 -4.99 -9.98 0.75
N GLY A 118 -4.10 -10.72 1.40
CA GLY A 118 -4.05 -12.18 1.31
C GLY A 118 -5.41 -12.80 1.65
N THR A 119 -6.02 -12.36 2.76
CA THR A 119 -7.36 -12.79 3.16
C THR A 119 -8.43 -12.42 2.12
N MET A 120 -8.39 -11.21 1.54
CA MET A 120 -9.34 -10.78 0.51
C MET A 120 -9.24 -11.56 -0.81
N LEU A 121 -8.06 -12.08 -1.13
CA LEU A 121 -7.81 -12.84 -2.36
C LEU A 121 -8.07 -14.36 -2.20
N GLU A 122 -8.24 -14.82 -0.97
CA GLU A 122 -8.58 -16.21 -0.61
C GLU A 122 -10.08 -16.40 -0.33
N ALA A 123 -10.80 -15.32 -0.01
CA ALA A 123 -12.26 -15.27 0.17
C ALA A 123 -13.02 -15.30 -1.17
#